data_AF-A0A1W9LJ76-F1
#
_entry.id   AF-A0A1W9LJ76-F1
#
_cell.length_a   1.000
_cell.length_b   1.000
_cell.length_c   1.000
_cell.angle_alpha   90.00
_cell.angle_beta   90.00
_cell.angle_gamma   90.00
#
_symmetry.space_group_name_H-M   'P 1'
#
loop_
_entity.id
_entity.type
_entity.pdbx_description
1 polymer ?
#
loop_
_entity_poly.entity_id
_entity_poly.type
_entity_poly.pdbx_seq_one_letter_code
_entity_poly.pdbx_strand_id
1 'polypeptide(L)'
;MNRLLKIILLAGGLTFAFGCGYKAYLGLHGTSIRLHPDVHKSVTEDRQCLECHHPDNPKGPPTPHPTFTGCIKCHNDENGTKK
;
A
#
# COMPACT_ATOMS: atom_id res chain seq x y z
N MET A 1 -32.29 19.88 11.85
CA MET A 1 -31.47 18.79 11.26
C MET A 1 -32.30 17.52 11.17
N ASN A 2 -32.68 17.10 9.97
CA ASN A 2 -33.63 15.99 9.74
C ASN A 2 -33.06 14.65 10.23
N ARG A 3 -33.90 13.80 10.82
CA ARG A 3 -33.51 12.45 11.31
C ARG A 3 -32.79 11.64 10.24
N LEU A 4 -33.26 11.73 9.00
CA LEU A 4 -32.65 11.08 7.83
C LEU A 4 -31.21 11.57 7.59
N LEU A 5 -30.98 12.88 7.71
CA LEU A 5 -29.66 13.48 7.49
C LEU A 5 -28.63 13.00 8.53
N LYS A 6 -29.06 12.83 9.78
CA LYS A 6 -28.19 12.28 10.85
C LYS A 6 -27.78 10.84 10.57
N ILE A 7 -28.70 10.02 10.06
CA ILE A 7 -28.42 8.61 9.72
C ILE A 7 -27.42 8.52 8.56
N ILE A 8 -27.61 9.34 7.52
CA ILE A 8 -26.69 9.38 6.38
C ILE A 8 -25.29 9.81 6.82
N LEU A 9 -25.18 10.84 7.66
CA LEU A 9 -23.89 11.31 8.16
C LEU A 9 -23.19 10.27 9.04
N LEU A 10 -23.93 9.56 9.90
CA LEU A 10 -23.40 8.48 10.72
C LEU A 10 -22.93 7.29 9.87
N ALA A 11 -23.73 6.84 8.90
CA ALA A 11 -23.37 5.74 8.02
C ALA A 11 -22.19 6.08 7.09
N GLY A 12 -22.16 7.31 6.57
CA GLY A 12 -21.05 7.82 5.77
C GLY A 12 -19.75 7.93 6.57
N GLY A 13 -19.81 8.41 7.81
CA GLY A 13 -18.65 8.45 8.70
C GLY A 13 -18.11 7.07 9.03
N LEU A 14 -18.99 6.10 9.27
CA LEU A 14 -18.59 4.71 9.54
C LEU A 14 -17.90 4.06 8.33
N THR A 15 -18.50 4.17 7.15
CA THR A 15 -17.93 3.60 5.91
C THR A 15 -16.61 4.25 5.53
N PHE A 16 -16.43 5.55 5.77
CA PHE A 16 -15.15 6.23 5.57
C PHE A 16 -14.05 5.72 6.53
N ALA A 17 -14.37 5.57 7.82
CA ALA A 17 -13.42 5.09 8.82
C ALA A 17 -12.99 3.62 8.57
N PHE A 18 -13.94 2.75 8.22
CA PHE A 18 -13.65 1.35 7.89
C PHE A 18 -13.05 1.18 6.49
N GLY A 19 -13.33 2.09 5.56
CA GLY A 19 -12.86 2.02 4.17
C GLY A 19 -11.34 2.13 4.00
N CYS A 20 -10.65 2.90 4.86
CA CYS A 20 -9.19 3.01 4.80
C CYS A 20 -8.48 1.72 5.21
N GLY A 21 -8.95 1.06 6.28
CA GLY A 21 -8.45 -0.26 6.68
C GLY A 21 -8.86 -1.36 5.70
N TYR A 22 -10.04 -1.23 5.08
CA TYR A 22 -10.55 -2.15 4.08
C TYR A 22 -9.68 -2.20 2.81
N LYS A 23 -9.02 -1.10 2.44
CA LYS A 23 -8.05 -1.09 1.33
C LYS A 23 -6.86 -2.01 1.57
N ALA A 24 -6.33 -2.05 2.79
CA ALA A 24 -5.26 -2.96 3.18
C ALA A 24 -5.72 -4.42 3.20
N TYR A 25 -6.99 -4.68 3.52
CA TYR A 25 -7.57 -6.03 3.58
C TYR A 25 -7.97 -6.60 2.20
N LEU A 26 -8.40 -5.76 1.26
CA LEU A 26 -8.85 -6.16 -0.08
C LEU A 26 -7.74 -6.36 -1.12
N GLY A 27 -6.46 -6.32 -0.74
CA GLY A 27 -5.38 -6.58 -1.69
C GLY A 27 -5.05 -5.39 -2.59
N LEU A 28 -5.19 -4.15 -2.11
CA LEU A 28 -4.32 -3.05 -2.59
C LEU A 28 -2.91 -3.25 -2.02
N HIS A 29 -2.33 -4.42 -2.33
CA HIS A 29 -1.10 -4.96 -1.78
C HIS A 29 0.09 -4.28 -2.45
N GLY A 30 0.89 -3.55 -1.67
CA GLY A 30 2.10 -2.80 -2.07
C GLY A 30 2.00 -2.01 -3.39
N THR A 31 1.95 -0.69 -3.29
CA THR A 31 1.94 0.19 -4.47
C THR A 31 3.20 0.02 -5.33
N SER A 32 3.08 0.28 -6.62
CA SER A 32 4.23 0.25 -7.53
C SER A 32 5.23 1.34 -7.20
N ILE A 33 6.52 1.00 -7.29
CA ILE A 33 7.64 1.96 -7.15
C ILE A 33 7.56 3.07 -8.20
N ARG A 34 6.88 2.85 -9.33
CA ARG A 34 6.67 3.86 -10.38
C ARG A 34 5.75 5.01 -9.96
N LEU A 35 4.94 4.83 -8.91
CA LEU A 35 4.13 5.91 -8.33
C LEU A 35 4.95 6.88 -7.49
N HIS A 36 6.14 6.48 -7.05
CA HIS A 36 7.07 7.27 -6.24
C HIS A 36 8.48 7.26 -6.85
N PRO A 37 8.64 7.77 -8.08
CA PRO A 37 9.90 7.67 -8.83
C PRO A 37 11.02 8.51 -8.21
N ASP A 38 10.68 9.57 -7.46
CA ASP A 38 11.62 10.44 -6.75
C ASP A 38 12.50 9.66 -5.75
N VAL A 39 11.91 8.70 -5.05
CA VAL A 39 12.60 7.88 -4.03
C VAL A 39 13.02 6.49 -4.54
N HIS A 40 12.49 6.02 -5.67
CA HIS A 40 12.81 4.68 -6.23
C HIS A 40 13.56 4.68 -7.57
N LYS A 41 13.99 5.84 -8.09
CA LYS A 41 14.62 5.96 -9.43
C LYS A 41 15.79 5.00 -9.71
N SER A 42 16.51 4.58 -8.68
CA SER A 42 17.74 3.78 -8.80
C SER A 42 17.52 2.28 -8.56
N VAL A 43 16.27 1.85 -8.31
CA VAL A 43 15.95 0.46 -8.00
C VAL A 43 15.91 -0.35 -9.29
N THR A 44 16.81 -1.32 -9.38
CA THR A 44 16.96 -2.28 -10.49
C THR A 44 17.01 -3.72 -10.01
N GLU A 45 17.29 -3.94 -8.72
CA GLU A 45 17.41 -5.26 -8.09
C GLU A 45 16.63 -5.33 -6.79
N ASP A 46 16.03 -6.48 -6.49
CA ASP A 46 15.20 -6.69 -5.29
C ASP A 46 15.96 -6.46 -3.98
N ARG A 47 17.28 -6.73 -3.94
CA ARG A 47 18.08 -6.50 -2.74
C ARG A 47 18.11 -5.02 -2.33
N GLN A 48 18.00 -4.11 -3.30
CA GLN A 48 17.98 -2.67 -3.03
C GLN A 48 16.70 -2.27 -2.32
N CYS A 49 15.59 -2.98 -2.56
CA CYS A 49 14.34 -2.78 -1.82
C CYS A 49 14.56 -3.09 -0.32
N LEU A 50 15.31 -4.15 0.00
CA LEU A 50 15.57 -4.57 1.37
C LEU A 50 16.50 -3.63 2.15
N GLU A 51 17.24 -2.74 1.48
CA GLU A 51 18.06 -1.72 2.17
C GLU A 51 17.22 -0.76 3.02
N CYS A 52 15.96 -0.55 2.63
CA CYS A 52 15.00 0.29 3.34
C CYS A 52 13.77 -0.46 3.84
N HIS A 53 13.33 -1.51 3.14
CA HIS A 53 12.10 -2.25 3.46
C HIS A 53 12.38 -3.59 4.17
N HIS A 54 13.55 -3.77 4.79
CA HIS A 54 13.88 -4.98 5.56
C HIS A 54 12.79 -5.28 6.61
N PRO A 55 12.43 -6.56 6.84
CA PRO A 55 11.44 -6.90 7.86
C PRO A 55 11.89 -6.50 9.28
N ASP A 56 13.16 -6.76 9.61
CA ASP A 56 13.67 -6.57 10.98
C ASP A 56 14.24 -5.18 11.27
N ASN A 57 14.70 -4.44 10.24
CA ASN A 57 15.28 -3.11 10.42
C ASN A 57 14.84 -2.14 9.31
N PRO A 58 13.54 -1.84 9.24
CA PRO A 58 12.99 -0.98 8.21
C PRO A 58 13.36 0.50 8.40
N LYS A 59 13.72 1.17 7.30
CA LYS A 59 13.75 2.64 7.17
C LYS A 59 12.50 3.19 6.47
N GLY A 60 11.90 2.38 5.59
CA GLY A 60 10.57 2.59 5.02
C GLY A 60 9.57 1.55 5.55
N PRO A 61 8.33 1.45 5.04
CA PRO A 61 7.41 0.40 5.47
C PRO A 61 8.01 -1.00 5.32
N PRO A 62 8.06 -1.86 6.36
CA PRO A 62 8.67 -3.18 6.24
C PRO A 62 7.93 -4.04 5.22
N THR A 63 8.66 -4.92 4.51
CA THR A 63 8.03 -5.92 3.66
C THR A 63 7.19 -6.88 4.53
N PRO A 64 5.92 -7.14 4.18
CA PRO A 64 5.12 -8.17 4.84
C PRO A 64 5.52 -9.58 4.40
N HIS A 65 6.41 -9.71 3.41
CA HIS A 65 6.90 -10.97 2.86
C HIS A 65 8.40 -11.12 3.10
N PRO A 66 8.84 -11.43 4.34
CA PRO A 66 10.27 -11.48 4.69
C PRO A 66 11.05 -12.55 3.94
N THR A 67 10.40 -13.62 3.48
CA THR A 67 11.02 -14.74 2.78
C THR A 67 10.89 -14.66 1.25
N PHE A 68 10.16 -13.67 0.73
CA PHE A 68 9.90 -13.56 -0.71
C PHE A 68 11.02 -12.80 -1.42
N THR A 69 11.40 -13.32 -2.58
CA THR A 69 12.31 -12.65 -3.53
C THR A 69 11.57 -12.47 -4.87
N GLY A 70 11.84 -11.40 -5.61
CA GLY A 70 11.06 -11.01 -6.79
C GLY A 70 10.22 -9.74 -6.63
N CYS A 71 10.59 -8.81 -5.74
CA CYS A 71 9.85 -7.57 -5.44
C CYS A 71 9.42 -6.81 -6.72
N ILE A 72 10.37 -6.60 -7.63
CA ILE A 72 10.18 -5.81 -8.87
C ILE A 72 9.18 -6.49 -9.82
N LYS A 73 8.99 -7.81 -9.75
CA LYS A 73 8.02 -8.53 -10.62
C LYS A 73 6.58 -8.07 -10.42
N CYS A 74 6.27 -7.66 -9.19
CA CYS A 74 4.94 -7.21 -8.77
C CYS A 74 4.91 -5.69 -8.57
N HIS A 75 5.95 -5.11 -7.98
CA HIS A 75 5.97 -3.70 -7.56
C HIS A 75 6.64 -2.74 -8.58
N ASN A 76 6.90 -3.18 -9.81
CA ASN A 76 7.37 -2.30 -10.91
C ASN A 76 6.38 -2.28 -12.09
N ASP A 77 5.08 -2.21 -11.79
CA ASP A 77 4.02 -2.11 -12.78
C ASP A 77 3.59 -0.65 -13.03
N GLU A 78 2.82 -0.42 -14.10
CA GLU A 78 2.39 0.93 -14.49
C GLU A 78 1.25 1.50 -13.67
N ASN A 79 0.45 0.63 -13.04
CA ASN A 79 -0.84 1.02 -12.49
C ASN A 79 -0.91 0.95 -10.95
N GLY A 80 0.18 0.57 -10.27
CA GLY A 80 0.20 0.36 -8.81
C GLY A 80 -0.82 -0.66 -8.32
N THR A 81 -1.31 -1.49 -9.25
CA THR A 81 -2.43 -2.40 -9.09
C THR A 81 -2.21 -3.54 -10.09
N LYS A 82 -1.54 -4.63 -9.66
CA LYS A 82 -1.76 -5.90 -10.34
C LYS A 82 -3.00 -6.56 -9.77
N LYS A 83 -3.87 -6.96 -10.70
CA LYS A 83 -5.00 -7.89 -10.57
C LYS A 83 -4.82 -8.98 -9.53
#